data_AF-A0A6P9DFA5-F1
#
_entry.id   AF-A0A6P9DFA5-F1
#
_cell.length_a   1.000
_cell.length_b   1.000
_cell.length_c   1.000
_cell.angle_alpha   90.00
_cell.angle_beta   90.00
_cell.angle_gamma   90.00
#
_symmetry.space_group_name_H-M   'P 1'
#
loop_
_entity.id
_entity.type
_entity.pdbx_description
1 polymer ?
#
loop_
_entity_poly.entity_id
_entity_poly.type
_entity_poly.pdbx_seq_one_letter_code
_entity_poly.pdbx_strand_id
1 'polypeptide(L)'
;MNFGFTQEQVACVCEVLQQGGNIERLGRFLWSLPACDHLHKNESVLKAKAVVAFHRGNFRELYKILEGYQFSPHNHPKLQQLWLKAHYTEAEKLRGRPLGAVGKYRVRRKFPLPRTIWDGEETSYCFKEKSRSVLREWYIHNPYPSPREKRELAEATGLTTTQVSNWFKNRRQRDRAAETKERENGEGGVLKEGHGLPRDRHMIPSSEDESSPIDSPSLLYPALQLSVPEGSSIHNAQRVDYLQNQPLHNGLLGSLTSTLVNLGS
;
A
#
# COMPACT_ATOMS: atom_id res chain seq x y z
N MET A 1 -20.16 33.08 26.12
CA MET A 1 -20.57 31.75 26.62
C MET A 1 -19.30 31.02 27.03
N ASN A 2 -19.24 30.43 28.23
CA ASN A 2 -18.05 29.68 28.65
C ASN A 2 -18.06 28.29 28.02
N PHE A 3 -17.05 27.93 27.21
CA PHE A 3 -17.02 26.63 26.55
C PHE A 3 -16.51 25.58 27.53
N GLY A 4 -17.38 24.65 27.95
CA GLY A 4 -17.16 23.77 29.10
C GLY A 4 -16.16 22.62 28.94
N PHE A 5 -15.21 22.72 28.00
CA PHE A 5 -14.21 21.68 27.77
C PHE A 5 -12.80 22.25 27.64
N THR A 6 -11.83 21.62 28.31
CA THR A 6 -10.40 21.94 28.16
C THR A 6 -9.83 21.37 26.85
N GLN A 7 -8.62 21.79 26.48
CA GLN A 7 -7.95 21.32 25.26
C GLN A 7 -7.66 19.81 25.31
N GLU A 8 -7.32 19.30 26.49
CA GLU A 8 -7.04 17.88 26.78
C GLU A 8 -8.33 17.06 26.69
N GLN A 9 -9.46 17.59 27.19
CA GLN A 9 -10.76 16.95 27.08
C GLN A 9 -11.22 16.86 25.62
N VAL A 10 -11.05 17.93 24.84
CA VAL A 10 -11.37 17.91 23.40
C VAL A 10 -10.45 16.95 22.64
N ALA A 11 -9.16 16.89 22.97
CA ALA A 11 -8.22 15.93 22.40
C ALA A 11 -8.64 14.48 22.73
N CYS A 12 -8.95 14.19 23.99
CA CYS A 12 -9.43 12.87 24.44
C CYS A 12 -10.70 12.44 23.69
N VAL A 13 -11.70 13.32 23.58
CA VAL A 13 -12.93 13.03 22.80
C VAL A 13 -12.62 12.80 21.33
N CYS A 14 -11.67 13.53 20.74
CA CYS A 14 -11.21 13.29 19.36
C CYS A 14 -10.59 11.90 19.20
N GLU A 15 -9.72 11.45 20.11
CA GLU A 15 -9.10 10.12 20.04
C GLU A 15 -10.14 9.00 20.23
N VAL A 16 -11.01 9.09 21.25
CA VAL A 16 -12.05 8.08 21.53
C VAL A 16 -13.03 7.92 20.36
N LEU A 17 -13.47 9.02 19.74
CA LEU A 17 -14.37 8.96 18.58
C LEU A 17 -13.67 8.44 17.30
N GLN A 18 -12.36 8.63 17.16
CA GLN A 18 -11.58 7.99 16.08
C GLN A 18 -11.42 6.49 16.31
N GLN A 19 -11.11 6.05 17.54
CA GLN A 19 -10.94 4.64 17.88
C GLN A 19 -12.26 3.86 17.77
N GLY A 20 -13.37 4.44 18.24
CA GLY A 20 -14.72 3.89 18.09
C GLY A 20 -15.31 4.01 16.67
N GLY A 21 -14.53 4.43 15.67
CA GLY A 21 -14.93 4.47 14.25
C GLY A 21 -16.07 5.43 13.89
N ASN A 22 -16.60 6.22 14.82
CA ASN A 22 -17.81 7.00 14.63
C ASN A 22 -17.50 8.38 14.02
N ILE A 23 -17.02 8.35 12.77
CA ILE A 23 -16.49 9.53 12.07
C ILE A 23 -17.56 10.62 11.84
N GLU A 24 -18.83 10.25 11.71
CA GLU A 24 -19.92 11.23 11.59
C GLU A 24 -20.35 11.86 12.93
N ARG A 25 -20.10 11.22 14.07
CA ARG A 25 -20.19 11.89 15.38
C ARG A 25 -18.98 12.81 15.60
N LEU A 26 -17.79 12.37 15.20
CA LEU A 26 -16.57 13.19 15.21
C LEU A 26 -16.72 14.46 14.34
N GLY A 27 -17.25 14.32 13.13
CA GLY A 27 -17.50 15.44 12.21
C GLY A 27 -18.54 16.44 12.69
N ARG A 28 -19.49 16.04 13.55
CA ARG A 28 -20.39 16.96 14.25
C ARG A 28 -19.71 17.63 15.45
N PHE A 29 -18.97 16.86 16.26
CA PHE A 29 -18.22 17.38 17.39
C PHE A 29 -17.22 18.48 16.97
N LEU A 30 -16.41 18.21 15.94
CA LEU A 30 -15.45 19.18 15.38
C LEU A 30 -16.11 20.46 14.83
N TRP A 31 -17.37 20.39 14.38
CA TRP A 31 -18.13 21.56 13.93
C TRP A 31 -18.72 22.35 15.10
N SER A 32 -19.00 21.70 16.24
CA SER A 32 -19.48 22.36 17.47
C SER A 32 -18.39 23.02 18.32
N LEU A 33 -17.11 22.87 17.95
CA LEU A 33 -16.00 23.51 18.67
C LEU A 33 -16.00 25.04 18.46
N PRO A 34 -15.58 25.83 19.47
CA PRO A 34 -15.54 27.28 19.36
C PRO A 34 -14.43 27.73 18.40
N ALA A 35 -14.57 28.94 17.84
CA ALA A 35 -13.56 29.58 17.00
C ALA A 35 -12.33 30.07 17.80
N CYS A 36 -11.68 29.16 18.52
CA CYS A 36 -10.43 29.39 19.24
C CYS A 36 -9.25 28.83 18.44
N ASP A 37 -8.31 29.69 18.05
CA ASP A 37 -7.14 29.31 17.26
C ASP A 37 -6.25 28.29 17.96
N HIS A 38 -6.09 28.39 19.29
CA HIS A 38 -5.21 27.49 20.03
C HIS A 38 -5.78 26.07 20.10
N LEU A 39 -7.11 25.94 20.24
CA LEU A 39 -7.80 24.65 20.17
C LEU A 39 -7.67 24.03 18.77
N HIS A 40 -7.78 24.84 17.72
CA HIS A 40 -7.68 24.39 16.34
C HIS A 40 -6.26 24.07 15.85
N LYS A 41 -5.23 24.48 16.60
CA LYS A 41 -3.83 24.08 16.40
C LYS A 41 -3.44 22.82 17.21
N ASN A 42 -4.34 22.26 18.01
CA ASN A 42 -4.07 21.01 18.75
C ASN A 42 -3.94 19.82 17.79
N GLU A 43 -2.93 18.98 18.00
CA GLU A 43 -2.58 17.89 17.07
C GLU A 43 -3.70 16.83 16.95
N SER A 44 -4.37 16.45 18.04
CA SER A 44 -5.51 15.52 18.00
C SER A 44 -6.71 16.10 17.25
N VAL A 45 -6.94 17.40 17.36
CA VAL A 45 -8.01 18.10 16.62
C VAL A 45 -7.67 18.16 15.13
N LEU A 46 -6.41 18.44 14.77
CA LEU A 46 -5.95 18.45 13.38
C LEU A 46 -6.00 17.04 12.75
N LYS A 47 -5.53 16.01 13.47
CA LYS A 47 -5.64 14.60 13.05
C LYS A 47 -7.11 14.18 12.87
N ALA A 48 -7.98 14.53 13.80
CA ALA A 48 -9.41 14.28 13.69
C ALA A 48 -10.05 15.00 12.47
N LYS A 49 -9.69 16.27 12.21
CA LYS A 49 -10.11 16.98 10.99
C LYS A 49 -9.63 16.29 9.72
N ALA A 50 -8.38 15.81 9.68
CA ALA A 50 -7.85 15.04 8.56
C ALA A 50 -8.63 13.73 8.31
N VAL A 51 -8.94 12.97 9.38
CA VAL A 51 -9.76 11.74 9.30
C VAL A 51 -11.17 12.04 8.76
N VAL A 52 -11.83 13.09 9.24
CA VAL A 52 -13.17 13.50 8.73
C VAL A 52 -13.12 14.00 7.29
N ALA A 53 -12.09 14.77 6.91
CA ALA A 53 -11.89 15.23 5.54
C ALA A 53 -11.70 14.05 4.56
N PHE A 54 -10.89 13.05 4.96
CA PHE A 54 -10.73 11.80 4.22
C PHE A 54 -12.05 11.03 4.07
N HIS A 55 -12.81 10.83 5.16
CA HIS A 55 -14.08 10.10 5.15
C HIS A 55 -15.12 10.74 4.20
N ARG A 56 -15.15 12.08 4.17
CA ARG A 56 -16.04 12.86 3.30
C ARG A 56 -15.54 13.02 1.86
N GLY A 57 -14.41 12.41 1.51
CA GLY A 57 -13.78 12.54 0.19
C GLY A 57 -13.25 13.95 -0.13
N ASN A 58 -13.16 14.85 0.85
CA ASN A 58 -12.59 16.19 0.69
C ASN A 58 -11.06 16.14 0.81
N PHE A 59 -10.43 15.51 -0.18
CA PHE A 59 -8.99 15.33 -0.20
C PHE A 59 -8.21 16.66 -0.26
N ARG A 60 -8.79 17.72 -0.83
CA ARG A 60 -8.17 19.06 -0.85
C ARG A 60 -7.94 19.63 0.56
N GLU A 61 -8.92 19.50 1.46
CA GLU A 61 -8.76 19.95 2.84
C GLU A 61 -7.86 18.99 3.64
N LEU A 62 -7.89 17.69 3.34
CA LEU A 62 -6.93 16.73 3.89
C LEU A 62 -5.48 17.13 3.57
N TYR A 63 -5.13 17.36 2.29
CA TYR A 63 -3.77 17.74 1.90
C TYR A 63 -3.34 19.03 2.58
N LYS A 64 -4.20 20.07 2.58
CA LYS A 64 -3.97 21.34 3.30
C LYS A 64 -3.70 21.18 4.80
N ILE A 65 -4.39 20.26 5.49
CA ILE A 65 -4.12 19.96 6.90
C ILE A 65 -2.78 19.23 7.05
N LEU A 66 -2.51 18.24 6.20
CA LEU A 66 -1.29 17.44 6.29
C LEU A 66 -0.03 18.22 5.89
N GLU A 67 -0.11 19.19 4.98
CA GLU A 67 0.99 20.06 4.53
C GLU A 67 1.18 21.30 5.42
N GLY A 68 0.11 21.79 6.06
CA GLY A 68 0.11 23.07 6.77
C GLY A 68 0.53 23.05 8.25
N TYR A 69 0.65 21.88 8.88
CA TYR A 69 0.92 21.73 10.31
C TYR A 69 1.94 20.60 10.56
N GLN A 70 2.90 20.82 11.46
CA GLN A 70 3.83 19.77 11.88
C GLN A 70 3.13 18.80 12.83
N PHE A 71 3.31 17.50 12.60
CA PHE A 71 2.81 16.43 13.48
C PHE A 71 3.95 15.72 14.21
N SER A 72 3.64 15.15 15.36
CA SER A 72 4.51 14.31 16.17
C SER A 72 4.72 12.93 15.52
N PRO A 73 5.90 12.30 15.65
CA PRO A 73 6.20 11.01 15.01
C PRO A 73 5.18 9.90 15.30
N HIS A 74 4.57 9.87 16.49
CA HIS A 74 3.58 8.86 16.85
C HIS A 74 2.29 8.92 15.99
N ASN A 75 1.96 10.07 15.40
CA ASN A 75 0.82 10.22 14.49
C ASN A 75 1.21 9.99 13.02
N HIS A 76 2.50 10.09 12.66
CA HIS A 76 2.97 9.98 11.27
C HIS A 76 2.43 8.75 10.53
N PRO A 77 2.50 7.50 11.05
CA PRO A 77 2.03 6.33 10.30
C PRO A 77 0.56 6.40 9.90
N LYS A 78 -0.30 6.99 10.75
CA LYS A 78 -1.74 7.15 10.46
C LYS A 78 -1.97 8.22 9.39
N LEU A 79 -1.24 9.32 9.44
CA LEU A 79 -1.39 10.44 8.51
C LEU A 79 -0.81 10.10 7.12
N GLN A 80 0.34 9.40 7.09
CA GLN A 80 0.92 8.84 5.87
C GLN A 80 -0.04 7.87 5.17
N GLN A 81 -0.74 7.02 5.93
CA GLN A 81 -1.79 6.15 5.37
C GLN A 81 -2.94 6.95 4.75
N LEU A 82 -3.39 8.06 5.36
CA LEU A 82 -4.44 8.93 4.80
C LEU A 82 -3.98 9.60 3.50
N TRP A 83 -2.78 10.20 3.49
CA TRP A 83 -2.17 10.83 2.31
C TRP A 83 -2.09 9.85 1.12
N LEU A 84 -1.49 8.69 1.36
CA LEU A 84 -1.31 7.66 0.32
C LEU A 84 -2.64 7.11 -0.17
N LYS A 85 -3.59 6.81 0.73
CA LYS A 85 -4.90 6.26 0.36
C LYS A 85 -5.73 7.30 -0.41
N ALA A 86 -5.67 8.58 -0.07
CA ALA A 86 -6.36 9.65 -0.79
C ALA A 86 -5.87 9.75 -2.24
N HIS A 87 -4.56 9.89 -2.45
CA HIS A 87 -4.00 9.96 -3.81
C HIS A 87 -4.18 8.65 -4.60
N TYR A 88 -4.22 7.48 -3.94
CA TYR A 88 -4.61 6.24 -4.61
C TYR A 88 -6.07 6.30 -5.07
N THR A 89 -7.02 6.67 -4.20
CA THR A 89 -8.45 6.80 -4.55
C THR A 89 -8.68 7.78 -5.69
N GLU A 90 -8.01 8.94 -5.69
CA GLU A 90 -8.07 9.90 -6.81
C GLU A 90 -7.52 9.30 -8.11
N ALA A 91 -6.38 8.62 -8.06
CA ALA A 91 -5.77 7.98 -9.23
C ALA A 91 -6.55 6.76 -9.75
N GLU A 92 -7.27 6.04 -8.88
CA GLU A 92 -8.17 4.95 -9.26
C GLU A 92 -9.42 5.51 -9.93
N LYS A 93 -10.04 6.55 -9.34
CA LYS A 93 -11.20 7.27 -9.91
C LYS A 93 -10.88 7.88 -11.29
N LEU A 94 -9.72 8.52 -11.45
CA LEU A 94 -9.28 9.09 -12.73
C LEU A 94 -8.95 8.04 -13.80
N ARG A 95 -8.75 6.77 -13.45
CA ARG A 95 -8.40 5.70 -14.39
C ARG A 95 -9.52 4.69 -14.62
N GLY A 96 -10.62 4.78 -13.89
CA GLY A 96 -11.75 3.85 -13.95
C GLY A 96 -11.41 2.40 -13.54
N ARG A 97 -10.25 2.16 -12.89
CA ARG A 97 -9.82 0.82 -12.46
C ARG A 97 -8.84 0.85 -11.28
N PRO A 98 -8.80 -0.21 -10.45
CA PRO A 98 -7.86 -0.33 -9.33
C PRO A 98 -6.39 -0.15 -9.70
N LEU A 99 -5.60 0.32 -8.73
CA LEU A 99 -4.18 0.61 -8.88
C LEU A 99 -3.32 -0.59 -8.43
N GLY A 100 -2.79 -1.31 -9.41
CA GLY A 100 -1.72 -2.30 -9.20
C GLY A 100 -0.41 -1.67 -8.71
N ALA A 101 0.55 -2.49 -8.30
CA ALA A 101 1.79 -2.07 -7.61
C ALA A 101 2.56 -0.94 -8.32
N VAL A 102 2.75 -1.04 -9.64
CA VAL A 102 3.42 -0.01 -10.47
C VAL A 102 2.64 1.31 -10.48
N GLY A 103 1.32 1.26 -10.43
CA GLY A 103 0.46 2.45 -10.29
C GLY A 103 0.66 3.12 -8.93
N LYS A 104 0.62 2.35 -7.84
CA LYS A 104 0.87 2.85 -6.47
C LYS A 104 2.29 3.39 -6.28
N TYR A 105 3.29 2.83 -6.98
CA TYR A 105 4.64 3.40 -7.06
C TYR A 105 4.67 4.74 -7.81
N ARG A 106 4.02 4.84 -8.98
CA ARG A 106 3.94 6.11 -9.75
C ARG A 106 3.23 7.21 -8.98
N VAL A 107 2.17 6.90 -8.21
CA VAL A 107 1.50 7.86 -7.32
C VAL A 107 2.45 8.34 -6.21
N ARG A 108 3.09 7.43 -5.47
CA ARG A 108 4.09 7.78 -4.43
C ARG A 108 5.23 8.66 -4.95
N ARG A 109 5.65 8.46 -6.20
CA ARG A 109 6.70 9.27 -6.85
C ARG A 109 6.21 10.61 -7.41
N LYS A 110 4.90 10.81 -7.61
CA LYS A 110 4.31 12.09 -8.01
C LYS A 110 3.92 12.94 -6.79
N PHE A 111 3.49 12.29 -5.72
CA PHE A 111 3.03 12.91 -4.48
C PHE A 111 3.78 12.31 -3.28
N PRO A 112 5.04 12.72 -3.05
CA PRO A 112 5.82 12.27 -1.88
C PRO A 112 5.15 12.73 -0.58
N LEU A 113 5.53 12.11 0.54
CA LEU A 113 5.05 12.53 1.86
C LEU A 113 5.61 13.92 2.22
N PRO A 114 4.79 14.86 2.72
CA PRO A 114 5.29 16.15 3.19
C PRO A 114 6.04 16.01 4.52
N ARG A 115 7.04 16.86 4.75
CA ARG A 115 7.96 16.84 5.91
C ARG A 115 7.27 17.03 7.29
N THR A 116 6.04 17.53 7.24
CA THR A 116 5.10 17.65 8.36
C THR A 116 4.66 16.32 8.95
N ILE A 117 4.64 15.24 8.16
CA ILE A 117 4.22 13.88 8.56
C ILE A 117 5.28 12.81 8.27
N TRP A 118 6.53 13.24 8.00
CA TRP A 118 7.65 12.37 7.67
C TRP A 118 8.98 13.08 7.96
N ASP A 119 9.84 12.47 8.77
CA ASP A 119 11.24 12.86 8.98
C ASP A 119 11.99 13.20 7.67
N GLY A 120 11.74 12.39 6.63
CA GLY A 120 12.37 12.53 5.33
C GLY A 120 13.66 11.73 5.19
N GLU A 121 13.79 10.58 5.86
CA GLU A 121 14.79 9.56 5.52
C GLU A 121 14.53 9.02 4.11
N GLU A 122 15.14 9.63 3.08
CA GLU A 122 14.87 9.28 1.69
C GLU A 122 15.25 7.82 1.39
N THR A 123 14.23 6.99 1.18
CA THR A 123 14.40 5.61 0.69
C THR A 123 14.96 5.65 -0.74
N SER A 124 16.29 5.62 -0.88
CA SER A 124 16.93 5.68 -2.19
C SER A 124 16.63 4.41 -3.00
N TYR A 125 15.65 4.50 -3.90
CA TYR A 125 15.28 3.45 -4.85
C TYR A 125 16.34 3.21 -5.95
N CYS A 126 17.45 3.93 -5.91
CA CYS A 126 18.59 3.78 -6.82
C CYS A 126 19.74 3.07 -6.10
N PHE A 127 20.39 2.11 -6.75
CA PHE A 127 21.60 1.49 -6.21
C PHE A 127 22.70 2.54 -5.95
N LYS A 128 23.63 2.26 -5.03
CA LYS A 128 24.78 3.13 -4.73
C LYS A 128 25.61 3.40 -6.00
N GLU A 129 26.28 4.55 -6.12
CA GLU A 129 27.01 4.92 -7.35
C GLU A 129 28.04 3.86 -7.74
N LYS A 130 28.83 3.32 -6.77
CA LYS A 130 29.76 2.21 -7.01
C LYS A 130 29.09 1.03 -7.73
N SER A 131 27.96 0.54 -7.20
CA SER A 131 27.18 -0.55 -7.80
C SER A 131 26.64 -0.18 -9.19
N ARG A 132 26.25 1.09 -9.42
CA ARG A 132 25.81 1.57 -10.73
C ARG A 132 26.94 1.70 -11.75
N SER A 133 28.15 2.10 -11.33
CA SER A 133 29.32 2.19 -12.23
C SER A 133 29.72 0.82 -12.76
N VAL A 134 29.90 -0.17 -11.88
CA VAL A 134 30.23 -1.56 -12.28
C VAL A 134 29.20 -2.12 -13.26
N LEU A 135 27.89 -1.90 -13.02
CA LEU A 135 26.84 -2.35 -13.93
C LEU A 135 26.87 -1.62 -15.29
N ARG A 136 27.16 -0.32 -15.32
CA ARG A 136 27.30 0.45 -16.58
C ARG A 136 28.52 0.01 -17.39
N GLU A 137 29.66 -0.14 -16.74
CA GLU A 137 30.93 -0.55 -17.32
C GLU A 137 30.81 -1.93 -17.96
N TRP A 138 30.31 -2.92 -17.20
CA TRP A 138 30.09 -4.27 -17.70
C TRP A 138 29.10 -4.31 -18.88
N TYR A 139 28.05 -3.48 -18.85
CA TYR A 139 27.05 -3.39 -19.93
C TYR A 139 27.61 -2.91 -21.27
N ILE A 140 28.68 -2.10 -21.27
CA ILE A 140 29.35 -1.66 -22.50
C ILE A 140 30.06 -2.83 -23.18
N HIS A 141 30.63 -3.75 -22.41
CA HIS A 141 31.32 -4.94 -22.94
C HIS A 141 30.35 -6.07 -23.29
N ASN A 142 29.31 -6.29 -22.48
CA ASN A 142 28.30 -7.32 -22.72
C ASN A 142 26.92 -6.87 -22.18
N PRO A 143 25.89 -6.72 -23.03
CA PRO A 143 24.54 -6.38 -22.56
C PRO A 143 23.71 -7.60 -22.10
N TYR A 144 24.22 -8.84 -22.19
CA TYR A 144 23.52 -10.11 -21.90
C TYR A 144 24.34 -11.06 -20.99
N PRO A 145 24.39 -10.82 -19.66
CA PRO A 145 25.11 -11.71 -18.74
C PRO A 145 24.43 -13.07 -18.56
N SER A 146 25.24 -14.13 -18.56
CA SER A 146 24.86 -15.51 -18.21
C SER A 146 24.48 -15.65 -16.73
N PRO A 147 23.87 -16.78 -16.32
CA PRO A 147 23.58 -17.08 -14.91
C PRO A 147 24.82 -17.14 -13.99
N ARG A 148 26.03 -17.24 -14.55
CA ARG A 148 27.30 -17.19 -13.82
C ARG A 148 27.74 -15.74 -13.61
N GLU A 149 27.89 -14.98 -14.70
CA GLU A 149 28.30 -13.56 -14.64
C GLU A 149 27.33 -12.72 -13.79
N LYS A 150 26.03 -13.07 -13.77
CA LYS A 150 25.03 -12.46 -12.87
C LYS A 150 25.30 -12.67 -11.39
N ARG A 151 25.98 -13.75 -10.98
CA ARG A 151 26.38 -14.00 -9.58
C ARG A 151 27.65 -13.23 -9.25
N GLU A 152 28.65 -13.30 -10.12
CA GLU A 152 29.89 -12.53 -10.01
C GLU A 152 29.61 -11.01 -9.94
N LEU A 153 28.65 -10.51 -10.73
CA LEU A 153 28.14 -9.13 -10.66
C LEU A 153 27.34 -8.84 -9.38
N ALA A 154 26.53 -9.78 -8.88
CA ALA A 154 25.77 -9.62 -7.64
C ALA A 154 26.73 -9.47 -6.44
N GLU A 155 27.72 -10.35 -6.36
CA GLU A 155 28.80 -10.34 -5.37
C GLU A 155 29.62 -9.04 -5.45
N ALA A 156 30.09 -8.64 -6.64
CA ALA A 156 30.89 -7.44 -6.83
C ALA A 156 30.14 -6.11 -6.55
N THR A 157 28.81 -6.10 -6.68
CA THR A 157 27.98 -4.89 -6.51
C THR A 157 27.25 -4.80 -5.16
N GLY A 158 27.20 -5.89 -4.39
CA GLY A 158 26.40 -6.00 -3.17
C GLY A 158 24.89 -6.01 -3.44
N LEU A 159 24.47 -6.55 -4.58
CA LEU A 159 23.07 -6.62 -5.02
C LEU A 159 22.63 -8.08 -5.15
N THR A 160 21.32 -8.34 -5.23
CA THR A 160 20.83 -9.70 -5.54
C THR A 160 20.93 -10.01 -7.03
N THR A 161 21.09 -11.29 -7.39
CA THR A 161 21.05 -11.77 -8.79
C THR A 161 19.77 -11.35 -9.54
N THR A 162 18.66 -11.24 -8.82
CA THR A 162 17.38 -10.70 -9.32
C THR A 162 17.45 -9.19 -9.58
N GLN A 163 18.06 -8.40 -8.68
CA GLN A 163 18.29 -6.97 -8.90
C GLN A 163 19.20 -6.71 -10.11
N VAL A 164 20.29 -7.47 -10.25
CA VAL A 164 21.18 -7.43 -11.42
C VAL A 164 20.40 -7.80 -12.69
N SER A 165 19.70 -8.94 -12.70
CA SER A 165 18.90 -9.39 -13.86
C SER A 165 17.86 -8.35 -14.31
N ASN A 166 17.17 -7.73 -13.35
CA ASN A 166 16.20 -6.68 -13.62
C ASN A 166 16.87 -5.38 -14.11
N TRP A 167 18.06 -5.03 -13.62
CA TRP A 167 18.81 -3.87 -14.14
C TRP A 167 19.16 -4.04 -15.62
N PHE A 168 19.74 -5.19 -16.01
CA PHE A 168 20.07 -5.47 -17.41
C PHE A 168 18.83 -5.51 -18.31
N LYS A 169 17.74 -6.15 -17.86
CA LYS A 169 16.44 -6.13 -18.57
C LYS A 169 15.92 -4.70 -18.78
N ASN A 170 15.95 -3.88 -17.73
CA ASN A 170 15.46 -2.51 -17.75
C ASN A 170 16.37 -1.55 -18.55
N ARG A 171 17.67 -1.84 -18.68
CA ARG A 171 18.60 -1.05 -19.52
C ARG A 171 18.32 -1.32 -21.01
N ARG A 172 18.29 -2.58 -21.45
CA ARG A 172 17.94 -2.96 -22.84
C ARG A 172 16.50 -2.58 -23.26
N GLN A 173 15.62 -2.27 -22.31
CA GLN A 173 14.30 -1.69 -22.61
C GLN A 173 14.34 -0.18 -22.84
N ARG A 174 15.24 0.55 -22.17
CA ARG A 174 15.41 2.00 -22.37
C ARG A 174 16.13 2.30 -23.68
N ASP A 175 17.13 1.51 -24.01
CA ASP A 175 18.00 1.75 -25.16
C ASP A 175 17.19 1.57 -26.46
N ARG A 176 16.46 0.46 -26.60
CA ARG A 176 15.47 0.27 -27.70
C ARG A 176 14.36 1.33 -27.76
N ALA A 177 13.97 1.90 -26.63
CA ALA A 177 12.98 2.98 -26.60
C ALA A 177 13.57 4.34 -27.02
N ALA A 178 14.89 4.54 -26.85
CA ALA A 178 15.60 5.68 -27.44
C ALA A 178 15.76 5.50 -28.95
N GLU A 179 16.26 4.33 -29.39
CA GLU A 179 16.40 3.96 -30.81
C GLU A 179 15.09 4.17 -31.60
N THR A 180 13.95 3.74 -31.04
CA THR A 180 12.63 3.92 -31.68
C THR A 180 12.29 5.41 -31.83
N LYS A 181 12.47 6.20 -30.76
CA LYS A 181 12.16 7.64 -30.77
C LYS A 181 13.10 8.43 -31.69
N GLU A 182 14.36 8.03 -31.81
CA GLU A 182 15.33 8.66 -32.70
C GLU A 182 14.96 8.45 -34.17
N ARG A 183 14.38 7.29 -34.52
CA ARG A 183 13.80 7.04 -35.85
C ARG A 183 12.52 7.84 -36.10
N GLU A 184 11.59 7.85 -35.15
CA GLU A 184 10.35 8.65 -35.23
C GLU A 184 10.63 10.16 -35.40
N ASN A 185 11.70 10.68 -34.80
CA ASN A 185 12.14 12.06 -34.98
C ASN A 185 12.99 12.27 -36.27
N GLY A 186 13.68 11.25 -36.75
CA GLY A 186 14.56 11.32 -37.93
C GLY A 186 13.81 11.28 -39.26
N GLU A 187 12.71 10.53 -39.33
CA GLU A 187 11.87 10.37 -40.53
C GLU A 187 10.85 11.53 -40.69
N GLY A 188 11.06 12.67 -40.01
CA GLY A 188 10.19 13.85 -39.98
C GLY A 188 10.38 14.87 -41.12
N GLY A 189 11.14 14.55 -42.17
CA GLY A 189 11.48 15.49 -43.25
C GLY A 189 11.43 14.86 -44.65
N VAL A 190 10.89 15.63 -45.60
CA VAL A 190 10.82 15.37 -47.06
C VAL A 190 9.73 14.37 -47.53
N LEU A 191 8.62 14.98 -47.97
CA LEU A 191 7.62 14.50 -48.96
C LEU A 191 6.65 13.35 -48.58
N LYS A 192 5.36 13.71 -48.51
CA LYS A 192 4.22 12.81 -48.72
C LYS A 192 3.79 12.86 -50.18
N GLU A 193 3.57 11.71 -50.82
CA GLU A 193 2.69 11.59 -51.99
C GLU A 193 2.17 10.16 -52.19
N GLY A 194 0.98 10.01 -52.78
CA GLY A 194 0.55 8.82 -53.54
C GLY A 194 0.29 7.46 -52.86
N HIS A 195 -0.99 7.19 -52.55
CA HIS A 195 -1.71 5.89 -52.70
C HIS A 195 -1.20 4.56 -52.06
N GLY A 196 -2.14 3.76 -51.51
CA GLY A 196 -1.96 2.31 -51.27
C GLY A 196 -2.90 1.71 -50.22
N LEU A 197 -3.58 0.60 -50.54
CA LEU A 197 -4.45 -0.18 -49.63
C LEU A 197 -3.78 -1.51 -49.22
N PRO A 198 -4.29 -2.26 -48.21
CA PRO A 198 -3.45 -3.08 -47.33
C PRO A 198 -3.19 -4.51 -47.83
N ARG A 199 -2.37 -5.26 -47.08
CA ARG A 199 -2.24 -6.71 -47.25
C ARG A 199 -1.92 -7.48 -45.95
N ASP A 200 -2.66 -8.55 -45.72
CA ASP A 200 -2.45 -9.52 -44.65
C ASP A 200 -1.12 -10.28 -44.71
N ARG A 201 -0.66 -10.73 -43.54
CA ARG A 201 -0.10 -12.08 -43.38
C ARG A 201 -0.43 -12.68 -42.01
N HIS A 202 -1.01 -13.87 -42.01
CA HIS A 202 -1.47 -14.62 -40.84
C HIS A 202 -0.34 -15.38 -40.10
N MET A 203 -0.39 -15.40 -38.74
CA MET A 203 -0.28 -16.59 -37.82
C MET A 203 1.02 -17.47 -37.89
N ILE A 204 1.34 -18.56 -37.14
CA ILE A 204 1.11 -19.23 -35.81
C ILE A 204 2.17 -20.39 -35.74
N PRO A 205 2.58 -21.07 -34.61
CA PRO A 205 2.12 -21.07 -33.21
C PRO A 205 3.24 -20.82 -32.14
N SER A 206 2.89 -21.03 -30.86
CA SER A 206 3.72 -21.56 -29.74
C SER A 206 4.87 -20.73 -29.13
N SER A 207 5.25 -20.92 -27.85
CA SER A 207 4.72 -21.84 -26.80
C SER A 207 4.38 -21.12 -25.50
N GLU A 208 3.74 -21.83 -24.57
CA GLU A 208 3.31 -21.32 -23.26
C GLU A 208 4.48 -20.98 -22.33
N ASP A 209 4.28 -19.98 -21.47
CA ASP A 209 4.85 -19.96 -20.11
C ASP A 209 4.02 -18.99 -19.24
N GLU A 210 3.02 -19.52 -18.52
CA GLU A 210 2.24 -18.74 -17.55
C GLU A 210 3.05 -18.58 -16.25
N SER A 211 3.53 -17.37 -15.95
CA SER A 211 4.04 -17.07 -14.61
C SER A 211 3.99 -15.57 -14.26
N SER A 212 3.38 -15.29 -13.11
CA SER A 212 3.19 -13.94 -12.59
C SER A 212 4.49 -13.31 -12.06
N PRO A 213 4.68 -11.98 -12.19
CA PRO A 213 5.76 -11.26 -11.52
C PRO A 213 5.43 -11.05 -10.03
N ILE A 214 5.63 -12.10 -9.23
CA ILE A 214 5.64 -12.06 -7.76
C ILE A 214 7.03 -11.56 -7.26
N ASP A 215 7.14 -11.24 -5.97
CA ASP A 215 8.34 -10.77 -5.28
C ASP A 215 8.94 -9.44 -5.76
N SER A 216 8.17 -8.38 -5.50
CA SER A 216 8.77 -7.18 -4.91
C SER A 216 9.06 -7.45 -3.42
N PRO A 217 10.28 -7.23 -2.91
CA PRO A 217 10.61 -7.50 -1.50
C PRO A 217 9.78 -6.61 -0.58
N SER A 218 8.81 -7.23 0.11
CA SER A 218 7.86 -6.54 0.97
C SER A 218 8.46 -6.37 2.37
N LEU A 219 9.39 -5.42 2.51
CA LEU A 219 9.91 -5.04 3.82
C LEU A 219 8.80 -4.40 4.67
N LEU A 220 8.83 -4.74 5.96
CA LEU A 220 7.71 -4.68 6.88
C LEU A 220 7.16 -3.26 7.07
N TYR A 221 5.82 -3.17 7.08
CA TYR A 221 5.11 -2.38 8.08
C TYR A 221 4.35 -3.36 8.99
N PRO A 222 4.42 -3.25 10.33
CA PRO A 222 3.69 -4.15 11.21
C PRO A 222 2.17 -4.03 11.04
N ALA A 223 1.55 -5.13 10.59
CA ALA A 223 0.10 -5.24 10.54
C ALA A 223 -0.44 -5.68 11.90
N LEU A 224 -0.84 -4.72 12.75
CA LEU A 224 -1.59 -5.02 13.97
C LEU A 224 -2.99 -5.53 13.58
N GLN A 225 -3.19 -6.84 13.67
CA GLN A 225 -4.50 -7.47 13.46
C GLN A 225 -5.42 -7.16 14.65
N LEU A 226 -6.41 -6.29 14.41
CA LEU A 226 -7.59 -6.19 15.27
C LEU A 226 -8.50 -7.39 14.98
N SER A 227 -8.58 -8.32 15.93
CA SER A 227 -9.54 -9.41 15.91
C SER A 227 -10.96 -8.86 16.11
N VAL A 228 -11.87 -9.18 15.20
CA VAL A 228 -13.30 -8.96 15.36
C VAL A 228 -13.92 -10.27 15.87
N PRO A 229 -14.54 -10.30 17.07
CA PRO A 229 -15.35 -11.44 17.48
C PRO A 229 -16.72 -11.37 16.81
N GLU A 230 -17.08 -12.36 16.00
CA GLU A 230 -18.43 -12.44 15.42
C GLU A 230 -19.44 -12.87 16.50
N GLY A 231 -20.32 -11.94 16.87
CA GLY A 231 -21.43 -12.17 17.79
C GLY A 231 -22.65 -12.76 17.08
N SER A 232 -23.30 -13.73 17.71
CA SER A 232 -24.44 -14.48 17.19
C SER A 232 -25.69 -13.63 16.90
N SER A 233 -26.38 -13.99 15.82
CA SER A 233 -27.84 -13.83 15.64
C SER A 233 -28.31 -14.89 14.66
N ILE A 234 -28.99 -15.94 15.11
CA ILE A 234 -30.46 -15.99 15.25
C ILE A 234 -31.16 -15.79 13.89
N HIS A 235 -31.49 -16.92 13.26
CA HIS A 235 -32.67 -17.06 12.40
C HIS A 235 -33.36 -18.38 12.76
N ASN A 236 -34.69 -18.37 12.83
CA ASN A 236 -35.52 -19.51 13.25
C ASN A 236 -36.70 -19.68 12.30
N ALA A 237 -36.75 -20.81 11.60
CA ALA A 237 -37.94 -21.31 10.90
C ALA A 237 -37.81 -22.83 10.60
N GLN A 238 -38.73 -23.62 11.16
CA GLN A 238 -39.53 -24.70 10.54
C GLN A 238 -39.04 -25.22 9.16
N ARG A 239 -38.96 -26.52 8.81
CA ARG A 239 -39.60 -27.80 9.28
C ARG A 239 -38.81 -28.98 8.63
N VAL A 240 -39.02 -30.31 8.76
CA VAL A 240 -40.04 -31.24 9.29
C VAL A 240 -39.35 -32.52 9.85
N ASP A 241 -40.11 -33.39 10.52
CA ASP A 241 -39.74 -34.70 11.08
C ASP A 241 -39.36 -35.79 10.05
N TYR A 242 -38.53 -36.76 10.47
CA TYR A 242 -38.68 -38.19 10.12
C TYR A 242 -38.04 -39.09 11.21
N LEU A 243 -38.51 -40.33 11.33
CA LEU A 243 -38.20 -41.30 12.40
C LEU A 243 -36.95 -42.16 12.10
N GLN A 244 -36.28 -42.74 13.12
CA GLN A 244 -36.21 -44.20 13.38
C GLN A 244 -35.34 -44.60 14.60
N ASN A 245 -35.89 -45.45 15.48
CA ASN A 245 -35.32 -46.46 16.42
C ASN A 245 -33.99 -46.27 17.23
N GLN A 246 -34.15 -46.48 18.55
CA GLN A 246 -33.18 -47.00 19.55
C GLN A 246 -32.98 -48.54 19.38
N PRO A 247 -32.10 -49.30 20.12
CA PRO A 247 -31.62 -49.05 21.49
C PRO A 247 -30.20 -49.50 21.97
N LEU A 248 -29.81 -48.93 23.13
CA LEU A 248 -29.06 -49.52 24.27
C LEU A 248 -27.66 -50.19 24.11
N HIS A 249 -26.69 -49.68 24.88
CA HIS A 249 -26.10 -50.47 25.98
C HIS A 249 -25.65 -49.58 27.16
N ASN A 250 -25.49 -50.18 28.35
CA ASN A 250 -25.02 -49.54 29.62
C ASN A 250 -23.56 -49.06 29.49
N GLY A 251 -23.03 -48.05 30.22
CA GLY A 251 -23.13 -47.70 31.66
C GLY A 251 -21.69 -47.70 32.25
N LEU A 252 -21.33 -47.27 33.47
CA LEU A 252 -22.01 -46.58 34.58
C LEU A 252 -20.91 -46.14 35.59
N LEU A 253 -20.86 -44.86 36.03
CA LEU A 253 -19.99 -44.31 37.11
C LEU A 253 -18.45 -44.43 36.90
N GLY A 254 -17.59 -43.62 37.54
CA GLY A 254 -17.83 -42.42 38.37
C GLY A 254 -16.58 -41.93 39.13
N SER A 255 -16.65 -40.72 39.71
CA SER A 255 -15.78 -40.14 40.76
C SER A 255 -14.25 -40.02 40.56
N LEU A 256 -13.82 -38.76 40.37
CA LEU A 256 -12.80 -38.05 41.15
C LEU A 256 -11.83 -38.85 42.07
N THR A 257 -10.52 -38.63 41.86
CA THR A 257 -9.54 -38.43 42.94
C THR A 257 -8.51 -37.36 42.54
N SER A 258 -7.85 -36.74 43.52
CA SER A 258 -6.86 -35.66 43.36
C SER A 258 -5.48 -36.14 43.79
N THR A 259 -4.42 -35.67 43.12
CA THR A 259 -3.04 -35.76 43.63
C THR A 259 -2.17 -34.58 43.17
N LEU A 260 -1.53 -33.93 44.13
CA LEU A 260 -0.21 -33.29 43.95
C LEU A 260 0.85 -34.39 43.67
N VAL A 261 2.12 -34.15 43.29
CA VAL A 261 3.05 -33.05 43.65
C VAL A 261 4.23 -32.94 42.65
N ASN A 262 4.86 -31.75 42.60
CA ASN A 262 6.31 -31.45 42.49
C ASN A 262 7.24 -31.96 41.34
N LEU A 263 7.93 -30.94 40.76
CA LEU A 263 9.38 -30.78 40.58
C LEU A 263 10.19 -31.59 39.54
N GLY A 264 11.12 -30.86 38.91
CA GLY A 264 12.30 -31.36 38.16
C GLY A 264 12.17 -31.24 36.64
N SER A 265 13.03 -30.53 35.91
CA SER A 265 14.13 -29.63 36.30
C SER A 265 14.34 -28.54 35.24
#